data_AF-A0A7Y5LQZ0-F1
#
_entry.id   AF-A0A7Y5LQZ0-F1
#
_cell.length_a   1.000
_cell.length_b   1.000
_cell.length_c   1.000
_cell.angle_alpha   90.00
_cell.angle_beta   90.00
_cell.angle_gamma   90.00
#
_symmetry.space_group_name_H-M   'P 1'
#
loop_
_entity.id
_entity.type
_entity.pdbx_description
1 polymer ?
#
loop_
_entity_poly.entity_id
_entity_poly.type
_entity_poly.pdbx_seq_one_letter_code
_entity_poly.pdbx_strand_id
1 'polypeptide(L)'
;MNIGLWTVFTTSILFCCRCSNVEVAPELATVYARMVEAAKIKDAGVLYDLSIPELHDEFVNLLKRMKNLEDAIITVYPASDHHSLRQDLGLSYSESCQDARCLFVNVADFSGIVVDSDVNDGFAIVDVVQSDNIAEIQTRGGERFRFRHTEDGTWMATLPWDAYQAWKDRDRWLSNLTQAEQNVEQLRRRVDEQRDPRTPEGAINLFRDSVAENNVDALFTLLDDETKKYLGQIVRNAQSAESETPDTPAWKLARTSQNGRELFEALWRQKLVGDDMPQPGDKIIRIERDTRATVVGVLAGDRQVRLVRGKQDIWRISDLNRTLVRLFSGTQLEP
;
A
#
# COMPACT_ATOMS: atom_id res chain seq x y z
N MET A 1 58.31 41.14 8.11
CA MET A 1 57.87 41.38 9.50
C MET A 1 57.48 40.02 10.08
N ASN A 2 58.27 39.53 11.05
CA ASN A 2 58.11 38.33 11.91
C ASN A 2 57.59 37.04 11.23
N ILE A 3 58.45 36.10 10.81
CA ILE A 3 59.25 35.15 11.62
C ILE A 3 58.46 34.58 12.82
N GLY A 4 58.03 33.33 12.67
CA GLY A 4 57.54 32.46 13.73
C GLY A 4 58.00 31.03 13.48
N LEU A 5 59.31 30.80 13.65
CA LEU A 5 59.93 29.49 13.85
C LEU A 5 59.18 28.77 14.98
N TRP A 6 58.63 27.59 14.71
CA TRP A 6 58.32 26.63 15.77
C TRP A 6 59.25 25.43 15.65
N THR A 7 59.98 25.27 16.73
CA THR A 7 61.08 24.36 16.99
C THR A 7 60.62 22.91 16.85
N VAL A 8 61.38 22.17 16.04
CA VAL A 8 61.39 20.72 16.01
C VAL A 8 61.83 20.20 17.38
N PHE A 9 60.88 19.70 18.18
CA PHE A 9 61.19 18.77 19.25
C PHE A 9 61.18 17.36 18.65
N THR A 10 62.34 16.94 18.15
CA THR A 10 62.67 15.52 18.01
C THR A 10 62.89 14.95 19.40
N THR A 11 61.80 14.67 20.10
CA THR A 11 61.82 13.71 21.19
C THR A 11 61.84 12.34 20.53
N SER A 12 63.03 11.75 20.44
CA SER A 12 63.20 10.34 20.12
C SER A 12 62.50 9.52 21.20
N ILE A 13 61.20 9.30 21.02
CA ILE A 13 60.49 8.23 21.70
C ILE A 13 61.12 6.96 21.14
N LEU A 14 61.95 6.34 21.97
CA LEU A 14 62.24 4.92 21.93
C LEU A 14 60.88 4.20 21.91
N PHE A 15 60.35 4.00 20.70
CA PHE A 15 59.26 3.08 20.43
C PHE A 15 59.84 1.70 20.74
N CYS A 16 59.77 1.31 22.01
CA CYS A 16 59.85 -0.08 22.37
C CYS A 16 58.83 -0.79 21.47
N CYS A 17 59.32 -1.67 20.61
CA CYS A 17 58.55 -2.75 20.00
C CYS A 17 58.00 -3.66 21.11
N ARG A 18 57.12 -3.15 21.97
CA ARG A 18 56.10 -3.96 22.58
C ARG A 18 55.15 -4.26 21.44
N CYS A 19 55.35 -5.40 20.79
CA CYS A 19 54.25 -6.14 20.23
C CYS A 19 53.31 -6.44 21.41
N SER A 20 52.50 -5.45 21.80
CA SER A 20 51.35 -5.67 22.65
C SER A 20 50.48 -6.63 21.85
N ASN A 21 50.47 -7.89 22.27
CA ASN A 21 49.48 -8.85 21.81
C ASN A 21 48.14 -8.27 22.25
N VAL A 22 47.49 -7.51 21.37
CA VAL A 22 46.15 -7.00 21.61
C VAL A 22 45.26 -8.23 21.69
N GLU A 23 44.81 -8.54 22.89
CA GLU A 23 43.94 -9.68 23.14
C GLU A 23 42.53 -9.31 22.68
N VAL A 24 42.14 -9.85 21.52
CA VAL A 24 40.80 -9.66 20.95
C VAL A 24 40.02 -10.94 21.18
N ALA A 25 38.79 -10.82 21.70
CA ALA A 25 37.89 -11.97 21.79
C ALA A 25 37.77 -12.66 20.41
N PRO A 26 37.97 -13.99 20.30
CA PRO A 26 38.02 -14.68 19.01
C PRO A 26 36.79 -14.45 18.11
N GLU A 27 35.62 -14.34 18.73
CA GLU A 27 34.35 -14.06 18.05
C GLU A 27 34.32 -12.66 17.43
N LEU A 28 34.75 -11.64 18.19
CA LEU A 28 34.85 -10.27 17.72
C LEU A 28 35.85 -10.13 16.56
N ALA A 29 37.02 -10.78 16.67
CA ALA A 29 38.02 -10.82 15.61
C ALA A 29 37.47 -11.45 14.32
N THR A 30 36.64 -12.49 14.45
CA THR A 30 35.99 -13.16 13.33
C THR A 30 34.97 -12.25 12.63
N VAL A 31 34.12 -11.57 13.40
CA VAL A 31 33.12 -10.62 12.86
C VAL A 31 33.80 -9.45 12.16
N TYR A 32 34.84 -8.88 12.78
CA TYR A 32 35.66 -7.83 12.18
C TYR A 32 36.28 -8.25 10.84
N ALA A 33 36.95 -9.39 10.80
CA ALA A 33 37.59 -9.89 9.58
C ALA A 33 36.56 -10.10 8.45
N ARG A 34 35.40 -10.69 8.75
CA ARG A 34 34.32 -10.89 7.77
C ARG A 34 33.74 -9.57 7.27
N MET A 35 33.55 -8.59 8.15
CA MET A 35 33.03 -7.27 7.77
C MET A 35 34.03 -6.52 6.88
N VAL A 36 35.32 -6.53 7.22
CA VAL A 36 36.36 -5.88 6.39
C VAL A 36 36.40 -6.52 5.00
N GLU A 37 36.39 -7.85 4.92
CA GLU A 37 36.38 -8.53 3.63
C GLU A 37 35.13 -8.19 2.81
N ALA A 38 33.94 -8.25 3.43
CA ALA A 38 32.69 -7.86 2.78
C ALA A 38 32.71 -6.41 2.28
N ALA A 39 33.29 -5.48 3.06
CA ALA A 39 33.45 -4.09 2.66
C ALA A 39 34.41 -3.92 1.48
N LYS A 40 35.53 -4.68 1.44
CA LYS A 40 36.50 -4.67 0.32
C LYS A 40 35.83 -5.05 -1.00
N ILE A 41 35.04 -6.13 -1.00
CA ILE A 41 34.37 -6.64 -2.20
C ILE A 41 32.97 -6.03 -2.41
N LYS A 42 32.55 -5.11 -1.54
CA LYS A 42 31.22 -4.48 -1.54
C LYS A 42 30.06 -5.49 -1.50
N ASP A 43 30.21 -6.57 -0.73
CA ASP A 43 29.16 -7.55 -0.50
C ASP A 43 28.14 -7.01 0.51
N ALA A 44 27.16 -6.27 -0.02
CA ALA A 44 26.06 -5.71 0.74
C ALA A 44 25.24 -6.76 1.51
N GLY A 45 25.17 -7.99 0.99
CA GLY A 45 24.44 -9.07 1.63
C GLY A 45 25.11 -9.51 2.93
N VAL A 46 26.43 -9.74 2.89
CA VAL A 46 27.20 -10.07 4.09
C VAL A 46 27.25 -8.91 5.07
N LEU A 47 27.35 -7.66 4.59
CA LEU A 47 27.29 -6.48 5.45
C LEU A 47 25.95 -6.38 6.19
N TYR A 48 24.83 -6.69 5.52
CA TYR A 48 23.53 -6.81 6.16
C TYR A 48 23.53 -7.94 7.20
N ASP A 49 24.01 -9.14 6.84
CA ASP A 49 23.99 -10.30 7.73
C ASP A 49 24.85 -10.09 9.00
N LEU A 50 25.84 -9.20 8.95
CA LEU A 50 26.71 -8.83 10.09
C LEU A 50 26.21 -7.61 10.87
N SER A 51 25.16 -6.92 10.40
CA SER A 51 24.72 -5.67 11.01
C SER A 51 23.89 -5.89 12.27
N ILE A 52 23.85 -4.86 13.12
CA ILE A 52 22.96 -4.83 14.29
C ILE A 52 21.47 -5.01 13.95
N PRO A 53 20.64 -5.56 14.86
CA PRO A 53 19.23 -5.83 14.62
C PRO A 53 18.38 -4.61 14.24
N GLU A 54 18.72 -3.40 14.70
CA GLU A 54 17.97 -2.17 14.36
C GLU A 54 18.01 -1.89 12.86
N LEU A 55 19.12 -2.23 12.19
CA LEU A 55 19.18 -2.10 10.74
C LEU A 55 18.22 -3.10 10.07
N HIS A 56 18.13 -4.31 10.59
CA HIS A 56 17.21 -5.33 10.07
C HIS A 56 15.77 -4.88 10.27
N ASP A 57 15.41 -4.45 11.48
CA ASP A 57 14.08 -3.97 11.82
C ASP A 57 13.68 -2.77 10.96
N GLU A 58 14.60 -1.82 10.74
CA GLU A 58 14.36 -0.67 9.86
C GLU A 58 14.03 -1.12 8.43
N PHE A 59 14.83 -2.00 7.83
CA PHE A 59 14.58 -2.46 6.46
C PHE A 59 13.35 -3.37 6.33
N VAL A 60 13.02 -4.14 7.37
CA VAL A 60 11.74 -4.89 7.45
C VAL A 60 10.57 -3.91 7.45
N ASN A 61 10.63 -2.87 8.29
CA ASN A 61 9.59 -1.86 8.37
C ASN A 61 9.45 -1.07 7.07
N LEU A 62 10.56 -0.69 6.43
CA LEU A 62 10.56 0.01 5.16
C LEU A 62 9.93 -0.84 4.05
N LEU A 63 10.33 -2.11 3.92
CA LEU A 63 9.74 -3.00 2.92
C LEU A 63 8.23 -3.17 3.14
N LYS A 64 7.80 -3.33 4.39
CA LYS A 64 6.38 -3.42 4.74
C LYS A 64 5.61 -2.15 4.36
N ARG A 65 6.18 -0.97 4.65
CA ARG A 65 5.59 0.32 4.26
C ARG A 65 5.45 0.46 2.75
N MET A 66 6.49 0.11 2.00
CA MET A 66 6.47 0.14 0.53
C MET A 66 5.40 -0.78 -0.05
N LYS A 67 5.29 -2.03 0.44
CA LYS A 67 4.25 -2.97 0.01
C LYS A 67 2.84 -2.47 0.33
N ASN A 68 2.62 -1.96 1.54
CA ASN A 68 1.32 -1.39 1.91
C ASN A 68 0.94 -0.18 1.05
N LEU A 69 1.92 0.68 0.72
CA LEU A 69 1.71 1.82 -0.14
C LEU A 69 1.36 1.39 -1.57
N GLU A 70 2.04 0.37 -2.09
CA GLU A 70 1.76 -0.21 -3.39
C GLU A 70 0.33 -0.77 -3.49
N ASP A 71 -0.09 -1.58 -2.50
CA ASP A 71 -1.45 -2.11 -2.43
C ASP A 71 -2.50 -0.99 -2.38
N ALA A 72 -2.20 0.09 -1.64
CA ALA A 72 -3.08 1.23 -1.53
C ALA A 72 -3.15 2.04 -2.84
N ILE A 73 -2.05 2.16 -3.59
CA ILE A 73 -2.04 2.79 -4.93
C ILE A 73 -2.93 2.01 -5.90
N ILE A 74 -2.81 0.68 -5.93
CA ILE A 74 -3.63 -0.19 -6.79
C ILE A 74 -5.12 0.02 -6.52
N THR A 75 -5.47 0.24 -5.26
CA THR A 75 -6.86 0.42 -4.81
C THR A 75 -7.44 1.79 -5.19
N VAL A 76 -6.63 2.85 -5.16
CA VAL A 76 -7.11 4.23 -5.20
C VAL A 76 -6.89 4.91 -6.55
N TYR A 77 -5.86 4.52 -7.30
CA TYR A 77 -5.54 5.12 -8.60
C TYR A 77 -6.00 4.25 -9.77
N PRO A 78 -6.32 4.85 -10.93
CA PRO A 78 -6.58 4.08 -12.14
C PRO A 78 -5.31 3.36 -12.61
N ALA A 79 -5.49 2.21 -13.26
CA ALA A 79 -4.40 1.36 -13.72
C ALA A 79 -3.41 2.05 -14.68
N SER A 80 -3.83 3.10 -15.39
CA SER A 80 -2.97 3.92 -16.25
C SER A 80 -1.84 4.62 -15.49
N ASP A 81 -2.06 4.91 -14.19
CA ASP A 81 -1.18 5.79 -13.42
C ASP A 81 -0.20 4.98 -12.54
N HIS A 82 -0.49 3.69 -12.34
CA HIS A 82 0.27 2.80 -11.43
C HIS A 82 1.76 2.77 -11.74
N HIS A 83 2.14 2.65 -13.02
CA HIS A 83 3.54 2.57 -13.41
C HIS A 83 4.33 3.85 -13.06
N SER A 84 3.78 5.02 -13.41
CA SER A 84 4.41 6.31 -13.11
C SER A 84 4.55 6.54 -11.61
N LEU A 85 3.50 6.23 -10.84
CA LEU A 85 3.51 6.38 -9.39
C LEU A 85 4.53 5.45 -8.73
N ARG A 86 4.63 4.19 -9.20
CA ARG A 86 5.63 3.25 -8.68
C ARG A 86 7.06 3.75 -8.93
N GLN A 87 7.33 4.29 -10.12
CA GLN A 87 8.64 4.80 -10.47
C GLN A 87 9.02 6.04 -9.63
N ASP A 88 8.11 7.01 -9.52
CA ASP A 88 8.36 8.26 -8.79
C ASP A 88 8.56 8.04 -7.28
N LEU A 89 7.92 6.99 -6.73
CA LEU A 89 7.98 6.66 -5.31
C LEU A 89 9.07 5.63 -4.96
N GLY A 90 9.82 5.15 -5.94
CA GLY A 90 10.83 4.10 -5.73
C GLY A 90 10.22 2.76 -5.29
N LEU A 91 8.95 2.51 -5.60
CA LEU A 91 8.27 1.24 -5.28
C LEU A 91 8.69 0.10 -6.22
N SER A 92 9.49 0.37 -7.25
CA SER A 92 10.10 -0.69 -8.07
C SER A 92 10.85 -1.73 -7.23
N TYR A 93 11.38 -1.34 -6.06
CA TYR A 93 12.05 -2.28 -5.17
C TYR A 93 11.07 -3.22 -4.42
N SER A 94 9.82 -2.82 -4.14
CA SER A 94 8.88 -3.71 -3.44
C SER A 94 8.41 -4.89 -4.30
N GLU A 95 8.37 -4.71 -5.62
CA GLU A 95 8.07 -5.79 -6.58
C GLU A 95 9.24 -6.79 -6.69
N SER A 96 10.47 -6.29 -6.78
CA SER A 96 11.66 -7.13 -6.99
C SER A 96 12.19 -7.77 -5.71
N CYS A 97 11.90 -7.19 -4.54
CA CYS A 97 12.43 -7.66 -3.26
C CYS A 97 11.42 -8.41 -2.41
N GLN A 98 11.77 -9.67 -2.12
CA GLN A 98 10.96 -10.54 -1.28
C GLN A 98 11.16 -10.24 0.21
N ASP A 99 12.36 -9.80 0.61
CA ASP A 99 12.75 -9.56 2.00
C ASP A 99 13.58 -8.27 2.20
N ALA A 100 13.80 -7.92 3.48
CA ALA A 100 14.54 -6.74 3.91
C ALA A 100 16.00 -6.75 3.44
N ARG A 101 16.61 -7.94 3.37
CA ARG A 101 17.98 -8.12 2.89
C ARG A 101 18.11 -7.73 1.41
N CYS A 102 17.16 -8.15 0.56
CA CYS A 102 17.12 -7.72 -0.83
C CYS A 102 16.97 -6.20 -0.94
N LEU A 103 16.07 -5.59 -0.15
CA LEU A 103 15.87 -4.15 -0.17
C LEU A 103 17.16 -3.42 0.21
N PHE A 104 17.84 -3.88 1.27
CA PHE A 104 19.13 -3.35 1.68
C PHE A 104 20.17 -3.41 0.57
N VAL A 105 20.34 -4.58 -0.05
CA VAL A 105 21.31 -4.78 -1.14
C VAL A 105 21.07 -3.84 -2.33
N ASN A 106 19.81 -3.49 -2.61
CA ASN A 106 19.46 -2.63 -3.74
C ASN A 106 19.52 -1.13 -3.42
N VAL A 107 19.42 -0.74 -2.15
CA VAL A 107 19.31 0.67 -1.73
C VAL A 107 20.57 1.17 -1.04
N ALA A 108 21.34 0.29 -0.39
CA ALA A 108 22.55 0.66 0.34
C ALA A 108 23.64 1.13 -0.63
N ASP A 109 24.04 2.40 -0.50
CA ASP A 109 25.17 2.97 -1.22
C ASP A 109 26.43 2.92 -0.34
N PHE A 110 27.29 1.95 -0.62
CA PHE A 110 28.59 1.80 0.03
C PHE A 110 29.74 2.48 -0.72
N SER A 111 29.45 3.32 -1.72
CA SER A 111 30.50 4.05 -2.44
C SER A 111 31.33 4.97 -1.55
N GLY A 112 30.77 5.41 -0.41
CA GLY A 112 31.47 6.16 0.62
C GLY A 112 32.42 5.33 1.50
N ILE A 113 32.31 4.00 1.48
CA ILE A 113 33.24 3.12 2.20
C ILE A 113 34.47 2.91 1.31
N VAL A 114 35.51 3.71 1.56
CA VAL A 114 36.81 3.54 0.92
C VAL A 114 37.64 2.58 1.77
N VAL A 115 37.73 1.33 1.32
CA VAL A 115 38.66 0.35 1.87
C VAL A 115 39.85 0.32 0.93
N ASP A 116 40.98 0.91 1.33
CA ASP A 116 42.20 0.87 0.51
C ASP A 116 42.68 -0.59 0.39
N SER A 117 42.50 -1.17 -0.80
CA SER A 117 42.82 -2.58 -1.07
C SER A 117 44.32 -2.86 -1.02
N ASP A 118 45.14 -1.82 -1.22
CA ASP A 118 46.59 -1.95 -1.38
C ASP A 118 47.32 -1.82 -0.02
N VAL A 119 46.60 -1.42 1.03
CA VAL A 119 47.11 -1.26 2.39
C VAL A 119 46.55 -2.38 3.28
N ASN A 120 46.89 -3.64 2.98
CA ASN A 120 46.52 -4.77 3.83
C ASN A 120 47.04 -4.61 5.28
N ASP A 121 48.15 -3.91 5.47
CA ASP A 121 48.69 -3.57 6.80
C ASP A 121 47.84 -2.56 7.57
N GLY A 122 46.97 -1.80 6.88
CA GLY A 122 46.14 -0.74 7.44
C GLY A 122 45.06 -1.29 8.35
N PHE A 123 44.51 -2.47 8.03
CA PHE A 123 43.47 -3.17 8.80
C PHE A 123 44.00 -4.02 9.95
N ALA A 124 45.30 -4.03 10.19
CA ALA A 124 45.87 -4.67 11.38
C ALA A 124 45.34 -3.97 12.64
N ILE A 125 44.80 -4.76 13.58
CA ILE A 125 44.27 -4.24 14.85
C ILE A 125 45.44 -3.69 15.68
N VAL A 126 45.33 -2.44 16.12
CA VAL A 126 46.33 -1.80 17.00
C VAL A 126 45.80 -1.55 18.40
N ASP A 127 44.48 -1.42 18.55
CA ASP A 127 43.83 -1.24 19.85
C ASP A 127 42.41 -1.81 19.81
N VAL A 128 41.94 -2.30 20.97
CA VAL A 128 40.56 -2.71 21.18
C VAL A 128 40.08 -2.15 22.51
N VAL A 129 39.10 -1.26 22.44
CA VAL A 129 38.39 -0.74 23.62
C VAL A 129 37.08 -1.49 23.76
N GLN A 130 36.97 -2.31 24.80
CA GLN A 130 35.77 -3.11 25.07
C GLN A 130 35.11 -2.70 26.39
N SER A 131 33.79 -2.53 26.33
CA SER A 131 32.87 -2.37 27.46
C SER A 131 31.80 -3.46 27.39
N ASP A 132 30.92 -3.53 28.40
CA ASP A 132 29.93 -4.61 28.58
C ASP A 132 29.25 -5.09 27.29
N ASN A 133 28.74 -4.18 26.45
CA ASN A 133 28.03 -4.52 25.23
C ASN A 133 28.56 -3.83 23.97
N ILE A 134 29.70 -3.14 24.03
CA ILE A 134 30.26 -2.39 22.90
C ILE A 134 31.75 -2.66 22.83
N ALA A 135 32.25 -2.88 21.61
CA ALA A 135 33.68 -2.93 21.32
C ALA A 135 34.02 -1.95 20.19
N GLU A 136 35.13 -1.24 20.32
CA GLU A 136 35.72 -0.41 19.27
C GLU A 136 37.08 -1.00 18.92
N ILE A 137 37.26 -1.35 17.64
CA ILE A 137 38.52 -1.81 17.08
C ILE A 137 39.15 -0.64 16.34
N GLN A 138 40.33 -0.22 16.78
CA GLN A 138 41.16 0.72 16.05
C GLN A 138 42.19 -0.03 15.21
N THR A 139 42.30 0.36 13.96
CA THR A 139 43.24 -0.22 13.01
C THR A 139 44.51 0.63 12.89
N ARG A 140 45.56 0.07 12.30
CA ARG A 140 46.82 0.80 12.06
C ARG A 140 46.64 1.99 11.12
N GLY A 141 45.70 1.91 10.18
CA GLY A 141 45.31 3.01 9.30
C GLY A 141 44.57 4.15 10.03
N GLY A 142 44.18 3.94 11.29
CA GLY A 142 43.47 4.91 12.11
C GLY A 142 41.95 4.84 11.99
N GLU A 143 41.42 3.92 11.18
CA GLU A 143 39.99 3.63 11.13
C GLU A 143 39.50 3.05 12.46
N ARG A 144 38.21 3.27 12.75
CA ARG A 144 37.55 2.79 13.96
C ARG A 144 36.29 2.05 13.58
N PHE A 145 36.21 0.79 14.00
CA PHE A 145 35.07 -0.07 13.74
C PHE A 145 34.39 -0.40 15.06
N ARG A 146 33.11 -0.04 15.15
CA ARG A 146 32.31 -0.27 16.36
C ARG A 146 31.44 -1.49 16.18
N PHE A 147 31.41 -2.32 17.22
CA PHE A 147 30.64 -3.54 17.32
C PHE A 147 29.78 -3.49 18.56
N ARG A 148 28.64 -4.18 18.52
CA ARG A 148 27.74 -4.30 19.64
C ARG A 148 27.48 -5.77 19.93
N HIS A 149 27.54 -6.12 21.21
CA HIS A 149 27.17 -7.44 21.69
C HIS A 149 25.66 -7.48 21.90
N THR A 150 24.98 -8.36 21.17
CA THR A 150 23.53 -8.51 21.22
C THR A 150 23.11 -9.38 22.42
N GLU A 151 21.81 -9.39 22.74
CA GLU A 151 21.27 -10.15 23.89
C GLU A 151 21.47 -11.67 23.76
N ASP A 152 21.58 -12.18 22.53
CA ASP A 152 21.86 -13.59 22.26
C ASP A 152 23.35 -13.96 22.40
N GLY A 153 24.21 -12.99 22.70
CA GLY A 153 25.65 -13.17 22.85
C GLY A 153 26.45 -13.03 21.55
N THR A 154 25.86 -12.50 20.47
CA THR A 154 26.56 -12.33 19.19
C THR A 154 27.10 -10.91 19.02
N TRP A 155 28.35 -10.77 18.58
CA TRP A 155 28.91 -9.50 18.13
C TRP A 155 28.41 -9.12 16.73
N MET A 156 27.92 -7.89 16.58
CA MET A 156 27.42 -7.36 15.31
C MET A 156 28.03 -6.00 14.98
N ALA A 157 28.27 -5.75 13.70
CA ALA A 157 28.88 -4.52 13.20
C ALA A 157 27.86 -3.37 13.15
N THR A 158 28.27 -2.19 13.60
CA THR A 158 27.46 -0.96 13.49
C THR A 158 27.72 -0.21 12.18
N LEU A 159 28.80 -0.51 11.47
CA LEU A 159 29.20 0.17 10.23
C LEU A 159 28.07 0.25 9.17
N PRO A 160 27.31 -0.84 8.88
CA PRO A 160 26.23 -0.77 7.90
C PRO A 160 25.08 0.16 8.35
N TRP A 161 24.80 0.21 9.65
CA TRP A 161 23.83 1.15 10.22
C TRP A 161 24.33 2.59 10.12
N ASP A 162 25.58 2.85 10.49
CA ASP A 162 26.18 4.18 10.36
C ASP A 162 26.21 4.66 8.90
N ALA A 163 26.53 3.76 7.96
CA ALA A 163 26.52 4.05 6.52
C ALA A 163 25.10 4.38 6.01
N TYR A 164 24.09 3.59 6.43
CA TYR A 164 22.69 3.89 6.15
C TYR A 164 22.28 5.25 6.74
N GLN A 165 22.70 5.56 7.96
CA GLN A 165 22.39 6.82 8.61
C GLN A 165 23.05 8.01 7.90
N ALA A 166 24.27 7.84 7.39
CA ALA A 166 25.02 8.87 6.67
C ALA A 166 24.64 9.00 5.18
N TRP A 167 23.79 8.12 4.66
CA TRP A 167 23.35 8.17 3.27
C TRP A 167 22.62 9.47 2.97
N LYS A 168 23.22 10.31 2.11
CA LYS A 168 22.77 11.68 1.82
C LYS A 168 21.31 11.79 1.35
N ASP A 169 20.79 10.75 0.70
CA ASP A 169 19.45 10.75 0.13
C ASP A 169 18.41 10.08 1.03
N ARG A 170 18.83 9.51 2.17
CA ARG A 170 17.98 8.77 3.11
C ARG A 170 16.77 9.59 3.53
N ASP A 171 16.99 10.78 4.10
CA ASP A 171 15.91 11.59 4.66
C ASP A 171 14.95 12.07 3.57
N ARG A 172 15.46 12.39 2.38
CA ARG A 172 14.63 12.74 1.23
C ARG A 172 13.77 11.55 0.79
N TRP A 173 14.34 10.36 0.71
CA TRP A 173 13.62 9.14 0.33
C TRP A 173 12.54 8.78 1.36
N LEU A 174 12.87 8.80 2.66
CA LEU A 174 11.90 8.56 3.74
C LEU A 174 10.79 9.61 3.78
N SER A 175 11.14 10.88 3.52
CA SER A 175 10.17 11.98 3.42
C SER A 175 9.22 11.76 2.24
N ASN A 176 9.74 11.40 1.07
CA ASN A 176 8.92 11.12 -0.12
C ASN A 176 7.97 9.94 0.12
N LEU A 177 8.46 8.85 0.73
CA LEU A 177 7.63 7.69 1.09
C LEU A 177 6.50 8.11 2.04
N THR A 178 6.82 8.88 3.07
CA THR A 178 5.84 9.37 4.06
C THR A 178 4.80 10.30 3.43
N GLN A 179 5.22 11.20 2.56
CA GLN A 179 4.31 12.10 1.85
C GLN A 179 3.37 11.31 0.91
N ALA A 180 3.88 10.28 0.26
CA ALA A 180 3.08 9.42 -0.61
C ALA A 180 2.03 8.63 0.18
N GLU A 181 2.39 8.07 1.33
CA GLU A 181 1.45 7.43 2.27
C GLU A 181 0.33 8.40 2.68
N GLN A 182 0.67 9.64 3.02
CA GLN A 182 -0.32 10.66 3.37
C GLN A 182 -1.24 11.02 2.19
N ASN A 183 -0.69 11.17 0.99
CA ASN A 183 -1.46 11.49 -0.22
C ASN A 183 -2.43 10.36 -0.59
N VAL A 184 -1.97 9.11 -0.53
CA VAL A 184 -2.81 7.93 -0.79
C VAL A 184 -3.93 7.82 0.24
N GLU A 185 -3.64 8.03 1.52
CA GLU A 185 -4.65 8.04 2.57
C GLU A 185 -5.68 9.17 2.37
N GLN A 186 -5.24 10.37 1.97
CA GLN A 186 -6.16 11.46 1.64
C GLN A 186 -7.06 11.11 0.44
N LEU A 187 -6.50 10.51 -0.60
CA LEU A 187 -7.28 10.09 -1.76
C LEU A 187 -8.23 8.95 -1.41
N ARG A 188 -7.80 7.98 -0.61
CA ARG A 188 -8.67 6.92 -0.09
C ARG A 188 -9.86 7.52 0.65
N ARG A 189 -9.63 8.47 1.56
CA ARG A 189 -10.72 9.17 2.26
C ARG A 189 -11.66 9.88 1.28
N ARG A 190 -11.13 10.55 0.26
CA ARG A 190 -11.97 11.19 -0.77
C ARG A 190 -12.78 10.18 -1.57
N VAL A 191 -12.19 9.03 -1.90
CA VAL A 191 -12.90 7.93 -2.58
C VAL A 191 -13.99 7.36 -1.69
N ASP A 192 -13.70 7.14 -0.40
CA ASP A 192 -14.66 6.66 0.59
C ASP A 192 -15.79 7.68 0.81
N GLU A 193 -15.49 8.97 0.87
CA GLU A 193 -16.48 10.06 0.92
C GLU A 193 -17.33 10.11 -0.36
N GLN A 194 -16.70 9.96 -1.53
CA GLN A 194 -17.39 9.86 -2.82
C GLN A 194 -18.20 8.57 -2.99
N ARG A 195 -18.06 7.63 -2.08
CA ARG A 195 -18.80 6.36 -1.99
C ARG A 195 -19.64 6.29 -0.71
N ASP A 196 -19.81 7.38 0.03
CA ASP A 196 -20.68 7.38 1.21
C ASP A 196 -22.15 7.34 0.77
N PRO A 197 -22.88 6.23 1.02
CA PRO A 197 -24.27 6.13 0.59
C PRO A 197 -25.20 7.08 1.36
N ARG A 198 -24.70 7.81 2.37
CA ARG A 198 -25.44 8.89 3.04
C ARG A 198 -25.49 10.18 2.23
N THR A 199 -24.71 10.26 1.16
CA THR A 199 -24.80 11.30 0.15
C THR A 199 -25.48 10.75 -1.12
N PRO A 200 -26.28 11.54 -1.83
CA PRO A 200 -26.85 11.12 -3.12
C PRO A 200 -25.77 10.69 -4.12
N GLU A 201 -24.70 11.48 -4.23
CA GLU A 201 -23.59 11.23 -5.12
C GLU A 201 -22.89 9.91 -4.79
N GLY A 202 -22.64 9.65 -3.50
CA GLY A 202 -22.01 8.41 -3.06
C GLY A 202 -22.84 7.17 -3.30
N ALA A 203 -24.17 7.25 -3.11
CA ALA A 203 -25.06 6.15 -3.46
C ALA A 203 -25.08 5.85 -4.98
N ILE A 204 -25.05 6.89 -5.83
CA ILE A 204 -24.94 6.72 -7.29
C ILE A 204 -23.60 6.10 -7.66
N ASN A 205 -22.49 6.59 -7.10
CA ASN A 205 -21.15 6.06 -7.39
C ASN A 205 -21.02 4.60 -6.96
N LEU A 206 -21.47 4.25 -5.75
CA LEU A 206 -21.52 2.86 -5.30
C LEU A 206 -22.35 1.96 -6.24
N PHE A 207 -23.48 2.46 -6.74
CA PHE A 207 -24.28 1.71 -7.69
C PHE A 207 -23.52 1.47 -8.99
N ARG A 208 -22.89 2.50 -9.57
CA ARG A 208 -22.10 2.40 -10.80
C ARG A 208 -20.92 1.44 -10.67
N ASP A 209 -20.21 1.50 -9.55
CA ASP A 209 -19.10 0.59 -9.25
C ASP A 209 -19.60 -0.85 -9.15
N SER A 210 -20.75 -1.05 -8.49
CA SER A 210 -21.40 -2.37 -8.41
C SER A 210 -21.84 -2.89 -9.78
N VAL A 211 -22.24 -2.01 -10.72
CA VAL A 211 -22.52 -2.39 -12.11
C VAL A 211 -21.23 -2.80 -12.83
N ALA A 212 -20.15 -2.03 -12.67
CA ALA A 212 -18.84 -2.30 -13.29
C ALA A 212 -18.28 -3.66 -12.85
N GLU A 213 -18.41 -3.97 -11.56
CA GLU A 213 -17.95 -5.21 -10.94
C GLU A 213 -18.94 -6.39 -11.13
N ASN A 214 -20.11 -6.13 -11.72
CA ASN A 214 -21.22 -7.07 -11.81
C ASN A 214 -21.60 -7.68 -10.43
N ASN A 215 -21.52 -6.86 -9.38
CA ASN A 215 -21.80 -7.22 -8.00
C ASN A 215 -23.29 -7.08 -7.68
N VAL A 216 -24.06 -8.13 -8.02
CA VAL A 216 -25.52 -8.15 -7.88
C VAL A 216 -25.99 -7.92 -6.43
N ASP A 217 -25.24 -8.39 -5.45
CA ASP A 217 -25.59 -8.23 -4.03
C ASP A 217 -25.49 -6.78 -3.57
N ALA A 218 -24.45 -6.07 -4.01
CA ALA A 218 -24.32 -4.65 -3.77
C ALA A 218 -25.42 -3.86 -4.50
N LEU A 219 -25.70 -4.18 -5.78
CA LEU A 219 -26.79 -3.58 -6.54
C LEU A 219 -28.15 -3.73 -5.85
N PHE A 220 -28.50 -4.96 -5.45
CA PHE A 220 -29.75 -5.22 -4.73
C PHE A 220 -29.80 -4.46 -3.40
N THR A 221 -28.68 -4.40 -2.67
CA THR A 221 -28.60 -3.68 -1.40
C THR A 221 -28.92 -2.19 -1.56
N LEU A 222 -28.51 -1.58 -2.67
CA LEU A 222 -28.72 -0.16 -2.99
C LEU A 222 -30.11 0.18 -3.52
N LEU A 223 -30.96 -0.82 -3.83
CA LEU A 223 -32.36 -0.59 -4.18
C LEU A 223 -33.16 -0.08 -2.97
N ASP A 224 -34.18 0.73 -3.25
CA ASP A 224 -35.14 1.19 -2.25
C ASP A 224 -36.02 0.03 -1.72
N ASP A 225 -36.60 0.23 -0.54
CA ASP A 225 -37.38 -0.81 0.15
C ASP A 225 -38.70 -1.15 -0.58
N GLU A 226 -39.29 -0.19 -1.31
CA GLU A 226 -40.51 -0.39 -2.08
C GLU A 226 -40.23 -1.28 -3.30
N THR A 227 -39.16 -1.01 -4.05
CA THR A 227 -38.70 -1.87 -5.15
C THR A 227 -38.44 -3.30 -4.66
N LYS A 228 -37.74 -3.46 -3.52
CA LYS A 228 -37.48 -4.79 -2.93
C LYS A 228 -38.77 -5.51 -2.53
N LYS A 229 -39.71 -4.79 -1.91
CA LYS A 229 -41.01 -5.33 -1.53
C LYS A 229 -41.81 -5.76 -2.75
N TYR A 230 -41.77 -4.97 -3.83
CA TYR A 230 -42.46 -5.26 -5.08
C TYR A 230 -41.92 -6.52 -5.75
N LEU A 231 -40.59 -6.67 -5.84
CA LEU A 231 -39.95 -7.92 -6.31
C LEU A 231 -40.42 -9.15 -5.52
N GLY A 232 -40.48 -9.05 -4.20
CA GLY A 232 -40.99 -10.13 -3.36
C GLY A 232 -42.48 -10.43 -3.59
N GLN A 233 -43.28 -9.42 -3.92
CA GLN A 233 -44.70 -9.60 -4.26
C GLN A 233 -44.86 -10.29 -5.62
N ILE A 234 -44.04 -9.95 -6.61
CA ILE A 234 -44.03 -10.61 -7.92
C ILE A 234 -43.77 -12.10 -7.76
N VAL A 235 -42.75 -12.49 -6.98
CA VAL A 235 -42.43 -13.91 -6.72
C VAL A 235 -43.62 -14.63 -6.08
N ARG A 236 -44.21 -14.05 -5.03
CA ARG A 236 -45.38 -14.66 -4.35
C ARG A 236 -46.57 -14.84 -5.31
N ASN A 237 -46.86 -13.82 -6.11
CA ASN A 237 -47.97 -13.86 -7.07
C ASN A 237 -47.70 -14.95 -8.13
N ALA A 238 -46.49 -14.99 -8.69
CA ALA A 238 -46.08 -15.96 -9.70
C ALA A 238 -46.23 -17.41 -9.21
N GLN A 239 -45.85 -17.68 -7.96
CA GLN A 239 -45.95 -19.00 -7.35
C GLN A 239 -47.40 -19.39 -7.00
N SER A 240 -48.25 -18.42 -6.65
CA SER A 240 -49.66 -18.69 -6.30
C SER A 240 -50.57 -18.86 -7.51
N ALA A 241 -50.21 -18.30 -8.67
CA ALA A 241 -51.06 -18.18 -9.86
C ALA A 241 -50.44 -18.87 -11.08
N GLU A 242 -49.83 -20.04 -10.88
CA GLU A 242 -48.96 -20.70 -11.87
C GLU A 242 -49.61 -20.91 -13.25
N SER A 243 -50.94 -21.04 -13.31
CA SER A 243 -51.72 -21.19 -14.55
C SER A 243 -52.29 -19.88 -15.13
N GLU A 244 -52.24 -18.76 -14.41
CA GLU A 244 -52.89 -17.49 -14.79
C GLU A 244 -51.88 -16.37 -15.12
N THR A 245 -50.59 -16.59 -14.89
CA THR A 245 -49.56 -15.60 -15.23
C THR A 245 -49.14 -15.69 -16.70
N PRO A 246 -48.83 -14.55 -17.37
CA PRO A 246 -48.40 -14.53 -18.76
C PRO A 246 -47.14 -15.38 -19.01
N ASP A 247 -47.09 -16.11 -20.15
CA ASP A 247 -45.93 -16.93 -20.51
C ASP A 247 -44.76 -16.11 -21.10
N THR A 248 -44.27 -15.14 -20.33
CA THR A 248 -43.13 -14.29 -20.69
C THR A 248 -41.84 -14.74 -19.97
N PRO A 249 -40.64 -14.39 -20.48
CA PRO A 249 -39.38 -14.69 -19.80
C PRO A 249 -39.33 -14.18 -18.35
N ALA A 250 -39.80 -12.95 -18.09
CA ALA A 250 -39.80 -12.37 -16.74
C ALA A 250 -40.68 -13.17 -15.76
N TRP A 251 -41.89 -13.55 -16.17
CA TRP A 251 -42.78 -14.39 -15.36
C TRP A 251 -42.26 -15.83 -15.17
N LYS A 252 -41.52 -16.39 -16.14
CA LYS A 252 -40.81 -17.67 -15.98
C LYS A 252 -39.75 -17.59 -14.87
N LEU A 253 -38.93 -16.54 -14.87
CA LEU A 253 -37.92 -16.32 -13.82
C LEU A 253 -38.55 -16.10 -12.45
N ALA A 254 -39.66 -15.36 -12.38
CA ALA A 254 -40.39 -15.13 -11.12
C ALA A 254 -40.94 -16.42 -10.49
N ARG A 255 -41.44 -17.37 -11.31
CA ARG A 255 -41.92 -18.67 -10.83
C ARG A 255 -40.80 -19.53 -10.23
N THR A 256 -39.61 -19.49 -10.83
CA THR A 256 -38.47 -20.32 -10.38
C THR A 256 -37.68 -19.70 -9.25
N SER A 257 -37.85 -18.40 -8.97
CA SER A 257 -37.12 -17.69 -7.91
C SER A 257 -37.74 -17.96 -6.54
N GLN A 258 -36.92 -18.07 -5.49
CA GLN A 258 -37.40 -18.28 -4.11
C GLN A 258 -37.78 -16.97 -3.41
N ASN A 259 -37.16 -15.86 -3.80
CA ASN A 259 -37.39 -14.54 -3.19
C ASN A 259 -37.06 -13.40 -4.15
N GLY A 260 -37.36 -12.15 -3.74
CA GLY A 260 -37.15 -10.97 -4.58
C GLY A 260 -35.70 -10.69 -4.96
N ARG A 261 -34.71 -11.09 -4.14
CA ARG A 261 -33.28 -10.95 -4.47
C ARG A 261 -32.90 -11.88 -5.61
N GLU A 262 -33.28 -13.16 -5.52
CA GLU A 262 -33.01 -14.14 -6.57
C GLU A 262 -33.69 -13.75 -7.89
N LEU A 263 -34.92 -13.22 -7.82
CA LEU A 263 -35.59 -12.68 -9.00
C LEU A 263 -34.81 -11.50 -9.61
N PHE A 264 -34.36 -10.55 -8.80
CA PHE A 264 -33.56 -9.43 -9.28
C PHE A 264 -32.26 -9.91 -9.96
N GLU A 265 -31.56 -10.85 -9.34
CA GLU A 265 -30.35 -11.45 -9.90
C GLU A 265 -30.61 -12.13 -11.25
N ALA A 266 -31.70 -12.90 -11.35
CA ALA A 266 -32.08 -13.55 -12.58
C ALA A 266 -32.41 -12.53 -13.69
N LEU A 267 -33.16 -11.46 -13.37
CA LEU A 267 -33.48 -10.39 -14.31
C LEU A 267 -32.21 -9.64 -14.75
N TRP A 268 -31.29 -9.37 -13.84
CA TRP A 268 -30.02 -8.69 -14.11
C TRP A 268 -29.13 -9.51 -15.05
N ARG A 269 -28.93 -10.80 -14.76
CA ARG A 269 -28.12 -11.71 -15.58
C ARG A 269 -28.67 -11.88 -17.01
N GLN A 270 -30.00 -11.85 -17.14
CA GLN A 270 -30.69 -11.92 -18.43
C GLN A 270 -30.79 -10.55 -19.12
N LYS A 271 -30.22 -9.49 -18.55
CA LYS A 271 -30.28 -8.10 -19.05
C LYS A 271 -31.71 -7.62 -19.31
N LEU A 272 -32.67 -8.11 -18.51
CA LEU A 272 -34.06 -7.64 -18.55
C LEU A 272 -34.24 -6.34 -17.75
N VAL A 273 -33.27 -6.04 -16.90
CA VAL A 273 -33.13 -4.79 -16.15
C VAL A 273 -31.69 -4.30 -16.27
N GLY A 274 -31.47 -2.99 -16.13
CA GLY A 274 -30.13 -2.40 -16.06
C GLY A 274 -29.83 -1.34 -17.11
N ASP A 275 -30.49 -1.35 -18.27
CA ASP A 275 -30.22 -0.37 -19.35
C ASP A 275 -30.50 1.08 -18.90
N ASP A 276 -31.59 1.28 -18.16
CA ASP A 276 -31.99 2.59 -17.65
C ASP A 276 -31.19 3.01 -16.39
N MET A 277 -30.34 2.13 -15.84
CA MET A 277 -29.60 2.36 -14.60
C MET A 277 -28.24 3.04 -14.80
N PRO A 278 -27.70 3.73 -13.77
CA PRO A 278 -26.36 4.32 -13.82
C PRO A 278 -25.30 3.32 -14.31
N GLN A 279 -24.53 3.71 -15.32
CA GLN A 279 -23.50 2.86 -15.92
C GLN A 279 -22.08 3.27 -15.48
N PRO A 280 -21.10 2.36 -15.63
CA PRO A 280 -19.70 2.71 -15.48
C PRO A 280 -19.34 3.86 -16.44
N GLY A 281 -18.69 4.91 -15.92
CA GLY A 281 -18.31 6.09 -16.72
C GLY A 281 -19.33 7.25 -16.76
N ASP A 282 -20.60 7.03 -16.37
CA ASP A 282 -21.60 8.11 -16.31
C ASP A 282 -21.21 9.23 -15.31
N LYS A 283 -21.00 10.46 -15.76
CA LYS A 283 -20.65 11.56 -14.84
C LYS A 283 -21.90 12.21 -14.27
N ILE A 284 -21.96 12.37 -12.95
CA ILE A 284 -23.00 13.18 -12.30
C ILE A 284 -22.74 14.65 -12.68
N ILE A 285 -23.71 15.29 -13.34
CA ILE A 285 -23.66 16.71 -13.71
C ILE A 285 -24.18 17.55 -12.54
N ARG A 286 -25.30 17.14 -11.94
CA ARG A 286 -25.93 17.82 -10.81
C ARG A 286 -26.89 16.91 -10.06
N ILE A 287 -27.14 17.21 -8.80
CA ILE A 287 -28.23 16.62 -8.00
C ILE A 287 -29.33 17.67 -7.84
N GLU A 288 -30.52 17.35 -8.33
CA GLU A 288 -31.72 18.17 -8.17
C GLU A 288 -32.55 17.66 -7.00
N ARG A 289 -32.92 18.55 -6.09
CA ARG A 289 -33.81 18.21 -4.98
C ARG A 289 -35.25 18.25 -5.45
N ASP A 290 -35.93 17.10 -5.38
CA ASP A 290 -37.36 16.97 -5.65
C ASP A 290 -38.16 17.19 -4.36
N THR A 291 -37.85 16.42 -3.31
CA THR A 291 -38.43 16.62 -1.96
C THR A 291 -37.36 16.51 -0.86
N ARG A 292 -37.75 16.57 0.42
CA ARG A 292 -36.82 16.32 1.55
C ARG A 292 -36.31 14.87 1.59
N ALA A 293 -37.01 13.94 0.95
CA ALA A 293 -36.69 12.52 0.96
C ALA A 293 -36.41 11.97 -0.45
N THR A 294 -36.49 12.79 -1.50
CA THR A 294 -36.24 12.38 -2.89
C THR A 294 -35.33 13.37 -3.60
N VAL A 295 -34.41 12.84 -4.39
CA VAL A 295 -33.51 13.63 -5.25
C VAL A 295 -33.39 12.95 -6.61
N VAL A 296 -33.05 13.74 -7.62
CA VAL A 296 -32.78 13.28 -8.97
C VAL A 296 -31.34 13.61 -9.32
N GLY A 297 -30.52 12.58 -9.50
CA GLY A 297 -29.19 12.72 -10.06
C GLY A 297 -29.28 12.83 -11.58
N VAL A 298 -28.80 13.94 -12.14
CA VAL A 298 -28.69 14.13 -13.59
C VAL A 298 -27.28 13.71 -14.01
N LEU A 299 -27.20 12.69 -14.85
CA LEU A 299 -25.97 12.17 -15.41
C LEU A 299 -25.67 12.80 -16.78
N ALA A 300 -24.44 12.66 -17.25
CA ALA A 300 -24.07 13.03 -18.61
C ALA A 300 -24.96 12.33 -19.65
N GLY A 301 -25.39 13.08 -20.67
CA GLY A 301 -26.38 12.61 -21.64
C GLY A 301 -27.83 12.70 -21.15
N ASP A 302 -28.11 13.58 -20.18
CA ASP A 302 -29.44 13.90 -19.64
C ASP A 302 -30.21 12.71 -19.02
N ARG A 303 -29.52 11.63 -18.69
CA ARG A 303 -30.09 10.50 -17.97
C ARG A 303 -30.37 10.89 -16.52
N GLN A 304 -31.50 10.47 -15.99
CA GLN A 304 -31.93 10.80 -14.64
C GLN A 304 -31.99 9.56 -13.76
N VAL A 305 -31.52 9.72 -12.52
CA VAL A 305 -31.52 8.66 -11.50
C VAL A 305 -32.24 9.18 -10.26
N ARG A 306 -33.37 8.58 -9.91
CA ARG A 306 -34.14 8.95 -8.72
C ARG A 306 -33.65 8.18 -7.52
N LEU A 307 -33.29 8.93 -6.49
CA LEU A 307 -32.93 8.38 -5.18
C LEU A 307 -33.96 8.74 -4.14
N VAL A 308 -34.20 7.79 -3.25
CA VAL A 308 -35.05 7.96 -2.06
C VAL A 308 -34.20 7.77 -0.82
N ARG A 309 -34.39 8.65 0.16
CA ARG A 309 -33.73 8.61 1.46
C ARG A 309 -34.36 7.53 2.33
N GLY A 310 -33.61 6.46 2.60
CA GLY A 310 -34.03 5.33 3.41
C GLY A 310 -33.67 5.47 4.89
N LYS A 311 -33.69 4.34 5.60
CA LYS A 311 -33.25 4.25 7.00
C LYS A 311 -31.77 4.59 7.15
N GLN A 312 -31.39 5.08 8.33
CA GLN A 312 -29.99 5.47 8.65
C GLN A 312 -29.39 6.52 7.71
N ASP A 313 -30.26 7.33 7.09
CA ASP A 313 -29.83 8.40 6.17
C ASP A 313 -29.20 7.89 4.85
N ILE A 314 -29.46 6.64 4.47
CA ILE A 314 -28.87 6.03 3.26
C ILE A 314 -29.75 6.33 2.05
N TRP A 315 -29.18 6.90 1.00
CA TRP A 315 -29.84 7.08 -0.30
C TRP A 315 -29.87 5.78 -1.09
N ARG A 316 -31.02 5.50 -1.72
CA ARG A 316 -31.29 4.24 -2.43
C ARG A 316 -31.89 4.53 -3.80
N ILE A 317 -31.56 3.72 -4.80
CA ILE A 317 -32.06 3.87 -6.18
C ILE A 317 -33.51 3.39 -6.27
N SER A 318 -34.36 4.20 -6.91
CA SER A 318 -35.81 3.95 -7.03
C SER A 318 -36.34 3.79 -8.44
N ASP A 319 -35.50 3.95 -9.47
CA ASP A 319 -35.94 3.92 -10.87
C ASP A 319 -36.36 2.52 -11.34
N LEU A 320 -35.97 1.46 -10.63
CA LEU A 320 -36.20 0.09 -11.08
C LEU A 320 -37.71 -0.25 -11.09
N ASN A 321 -38.49 0.39 -10.22
CA ASN A 321 -39.91 0.07 -10.08
C ASN A 321 -40.69 0.26 -11.39
N ARG A 322 -40.39 1.31 -12.17
CA ARG A 322 -41.04 1.54 -13.48
C ARG A 322 -40.72 0.43 -14.48
N THR A 323 -39.45 0.03 -14.57
CA THR A 323 -39.01 -1.07 -15.44
C THR A 323 -39.67 -2.38 -15.04
N LEU A 324 -39.75 -2.68 -13.74
CA LEU A 324 -40.42 -3.88 -13.22
C LEU A 324 -41.92 -3.88 -13.52
N VAL A 325 -42.61 -2.76 -13.30
CA VAL A 325 -44.03 -2.63 -13.65
C VAL A 325 -44.22 -2.92 -15.14
N ARG A 326 -43.41 -2.34 -16.03
CA ARG A 326 -43.49 -2.61 -17.48
C ARG A 326 -43.27 -4.10 -17.81
N LEU A 327 -42.28 -4.74 -17.19
CA LEU A 327 -41.97 -6.15 -17.42
C LEU A 327 -43.09 -7.09 -16.98
N PHE A 328 -43.78 -6.79 -15.87
CA PHE A 328 -44.72 -7.74 -15.25
C PHE A 328 -46.20 -7.39 -15.47
N SER A 329 -46.55 -6.15 -15.82
CA SER A 329 -47.94 -5.74 -16.11
C SER A 329 -48.38 -6.06 -17.55
N GLY A 330 -47.44 -6.37 -18.45
CA GLY A 330 -47.72 -6.56 -19.88
C GLY A 330 -48.24 -5.30 -20.60
N THR A 331 -48.32 -4.17 -19.89
CA THR A 331 -48.77 -2.89 -20.46
C THR A 331 -47.54 -2.17 -21.01
N GLN A 332 -47.51 -1.92 -22.32
CA GLN A 332 -46.65 -0.88 -22.87
C GLN A 332 -47.19 0.45 -22.32
N LEU A 333 -46.51 1.02 -21.33
CA LEU A 333 -46.73 2.41 -20.95
C LEU A 333 -46.27 3.26 -22.15
N GLU A 334 -47.18 4.07 -22.70
CA GLU A 334 -46.84 5.03 -23.75
C GLU A 334 -45.67 5.93 -23.31
N PRO A 335 -44.77 6.30 -24.25
CA PRO A 335 -43.46 6.90 -23.97
C PRO A 335 -43.49 8.18 -23.13
#